data_AF-A0A8H6LV98-F1
#
_entry.id   AF-A0A8H6LV98-F1
#
_cell.length_a   1.000
_cell.length_b   1.000
_cell.length_c   1.000
_cell.angle_alpha   90.00
_cell.angle_beta   90.00
_cell.angle_gamma   90.00
#
_symmetry.space_group_name_H-M   'P 1'
#
loop_
_entity.id
_entity.type
_entity.pdbx_description
1 polymer ?
#
loop_
_entity_poly.entity_id
_entity_poly.type
_entity_poly.pdbx_seq_one_letter_code
_entity_poly.pdbx_strand_id
1 'polypeptide(L)' 'LLVLATIPETSVYRQGVEALTRHRLNIVESANGDLTAAAEKLGEGQIEEALDVANDELILATNMVEWIAWEPLEEKPAPG' A
#
# COMPACT_ATOMS: atom_id res chain seq x y z
N LEU A 1 7.73 4.43 3.62
CA LEU A 1 6.78 5.58 3.67
C LEU A 1 7.28 6.83 2.95
N LEU A 2 8.59 7.02 2.73
CA LEU A 2 9.12 8.20 2.01
C LEU A 2 8.51 8.41 0.61
N VAL A 3 8.22 7.33 -0.12
CA VAL A 3 7.54 7.41 -1.43
C VAL A 3 6.12 7.97 -1.29
N LEU A 4 5.35 7.55 -0.30
CA LEU A 4 3.99 8.09 -0.11
C LEU A 4 3.99 9.56 0.30
N ALA A 5 5.06 10.05 0.92
CA ALA A 5 5.17 11.46 1.30
C ALA A 5 5.23 12.41 0.09
N THR A 6 5.59 11.92 -1.10
CA THR A 6 5.59 12.72 -2.34
C THR A 6 4.20 12.80 -2.99
N ILE A 7 3.26 11.94 -2.58
CA ILE A 7 1.86 11.94 -3.03
C ILE A 7 1.07 12.93 -2.15
N PRO A 8 0.13 13.74 -2.68
CA PRO A 8 -0.68 14.64 -1.86
C PRO A 8 -1.47 13.92 -0.75
N GLU A 9 -1.59 14.55 0.43
CA GLU A 9 -2.34 13.99 1.58
C GLU A 9 -3.83 13.78 1.29
N THR A 10 -4.39 14.53 0.34
CA THR A 10 -5.77 14.39 -0.12
C THR A 10 -5.98 13.19 -1.05
N SER A 11 -4.90 12.54 -1.51
CA SER A 11 -5.01 11.35 -2.36
C SER A 11 -5.61 10.19 -1.58
N VAL A 12 -6.71 9.64 -2.10
CA VAL A 12 -7.38 8.46 -1.52
C VAL A 12 -6.44 7.25 -1.51
N TYR A 13 -5.62 7.10 -2.56
CA TYR A 13 -4.61 6.06 -2.64
C TYR A 13 -3.61 6.17 -1.48
N ARG A 14 -3.03 7.37 -1.25
CA ARG A 14 -2.09 7.60 -0.14
C ARG A 14 -2.72 7.26 1.21
N GLN A 15 -3.94 7.75 1.46
CA GLN A 15 -4.65 7.50 2.72
C GLN A 15 -4.87 6.00 2.95
N GLY A 16 -5.30 5.27 1.92
CA GLY A 16 -5.51 3.82 1.98
C GLY A 16 -4.23 3.05 2.27
N VAL A 17 -3.16 3.33 1.51
CA VAL A 17 -1.88 2.60 1.64
C VAL A 17 -1.18 2.91 2.96
N GLU A 18 -1.24 4.16 3.44
CA GLU A 18 -0.70 4.50 4.76
C GLU A 18 -1.43 3.77 5.89
N ALA A 19 -2.77 3.76 5.85
CA ALA A 19 -3.57 3.05 6.85
C ALA A 19 -3.27 1.54 6.84
N LEU A 20 -3.22 0.94 5.65
CA LEU A 20 -2.92 -0.48 5.47
C LEU A 20 -1.50 -0.82 5.96
N THR A 21 -0.50 -0.04 5.54
CA THR A 21 0.90 -0.28 5.91
C THR A 21 1.10 -0.16 7.42
N ARG A 22 0.49 0.84 8.07
CA ARG A 22 0.54 1.00 9.53
C ARG A 22 -0.14 -0.16 10.24
N HIS A 23 -1.28 -0.62 9.73
CA HIS A 23 -1.99 -1.77 10.30
C HIS A 23 -1.14 -3.04 10.22
N ARG A 24 -0.58 -3.34 9.06
CA ARG A 24 0.33 -4.50 8.86
C ARG A 24 1.59 -4.39 9.73
N LEU A 25 2.19 -3.20 9.82
CA LEU A 25 3.36 -2.97 10.68
C LEU A 25 3.05 -3.27 12.15
N ASN A 26 1.92 -2.78 12.66
CA ASN A 26 1.50 -3.05 14.04
C ASN A 26 1.32 -4.55 14.31
N ILE A 27 0.79 -5.31 13.34
CA ILE A 27 0.65 -6.77 13.44
C ILE A 27 2.02 -7.44 13.55
N VAL A 28 2.96 -7.09 12.66
CA VAL A 28 4.32 -7.65 12.63
C VAL A 28 5.09 -7.33 13.91
N GLU A 29 5.03 -6.08 14.37
CA GLU A 29 5.66 -5.67 15.63
C GLU A 29 5.04 -6.39 16.84
N SER A 30 3.71 -6.54 16.87
CA SER A 30 3.00 -7.23 17.95
C SER A 30 3.25 -8.74 17.98
N ALA A 31 3.63 -9.34 16.85
CA ALA A 31 3.97 -10.76 16.77
C ALA A 31 5.33 -11.08 17.41
N ASN A 32 6.21 -10.08 17.60
CA ASN A 32 7.46 -10.19 18.35
C ASN A 32 8.33 -11.41 17.95
N GLY A 33 8.44 -11.68 16.64
CA GLY A 33 9.21 -12.78 16.08
C GLY A 33 8.46 -14.11 15.89
N ASP A 34 7.18 -14.19 16.29
CA ASP A 34 6.32 -15.33 15.99
C ASP A 34 5.79 -15.24 14.54
N LEU A 35 6.41 -16.00 13.64
CA LEU A 35 6.06 -16.01 12.22
C LEU A 35 4.65 -16.55 11.97
N THR A 36 4.20 -17.53 12.74
CA THR A 36 2.88 -18.14 12.56
C THR A 36 1.78 -17.17 13.00
N ALA A 37 1.95 -16.55 14.17
CA ALA A 37 1.00 -15.54 14.65
C ALA A 37 0.95 -14.30 13.74
N ALA A 38 2.07 -13.90 13.13
CA ALA A 38 2.12 -12.83 12.16
C ALA A 38 1.34 -13.20 10.88
N ALA A 39 1.62 -14.36 10.30
CA ALA A 39 0.97 -14.83 9.07
C ALA A 39 -0.56 -14.98 9.24
N GLU A 40 -1.01 -15.59 10.34
CA GLU A 40 -2.43 -15.74 10.64
C GLU A 40 -3.16 -14.40 10.75
N LYS A 41 -2.55 -13.40 11.40
CA LYS A 41 -3.16 -12.07 11.57
C LYS A 41 -3.13 -11.24 10.29
N LEU A 42 -2.11 -11.40 9.46
CA LEU A 42 -2.02 -10.73 8.15
C LEU A 42 -3.03 -11.32 7.15
N GLY A 43 -3.32 -12.62 7.23
CA GLY A 43 -4.35 -13.27 6.40
C GLY A 43 -3.95 -13.43 4.93
N GLU A 44 -2.66 -13.35 4.62
CA GLU A 44 -2.09 -13.36 3.26
C GLU A 44 -1.45 -14.72 2.91
N GLY A 45 -1.87 -15.79 3.56
CA GLY A 45 -1.25 -17.11 3.37
C GLY A 45 0.05 -17.24 4.17
N GLN A 46 1.17 -17.51 3.48
CA GLN A 46 2.49 -17.60 4.11
C GLN A 46 3.10 -16.21 4.33
N ILE A 47 4.07 -16.10 5.24
CA ILE A 47 4.69 -14.80 5.56
C ILE A 47 5.51 -14.25 4.37
N GLU A 48 6.01 -15.14 3.51
CA GLU A 48 6.70 -14.83 2.26
C GLU A 48 5.78 -14.11 1.27
N GLU A 49 4.52 -14.52 1.16
CA GLU A 49 3.53 -13.86 0.29
C GLU A 49 3.28 -12.41 0.75
N ALA A 50 3.28 -12.17 2.07
CA ALA A 50 3.14 -10.81 2.61
C ALA A 50 4.35 -9.91 2.28
N LEU A 51 5.55 -10.49 2.14
CA LEU A 51 6.73 -9.74 1.69
C LEU A 51 6.64 -9.39 0.20
N ASP A 52 6.18 -10.34 -0.62
CA ASP A 52 5.98 -10.11 -2.05
C ASP A 52 4.93 -9.02 -2.29
N VAL A 53 3.79 -9.08 -1.60
CA VAL A 53 2.75 -8.04 -1.65
C VAL A 53 3.28 -6.68 -1.20
N ALA A 54 4.11 -6.64 -0.15
CA ALA A 54 4.72 -5.38 0.31
C ALA A 54 5.70 -4.80 -0.73
N ASN A 55 6.45 -5.63 -1.44
CA ASN A 55 7.34 -5.21 -2.51
C ASN A 55 6.54 -4.71 -3.73
N ASP A 56 5.51 -5.44 -4.15
CA ASP A 56 4.63 -5.07 -5.24
C ASP A 56 3.96 -3.72 -4.96
N GLU A 57 3.48 -3.50 -3.72
CA GLU A 57 2.89 -2.23 -3.31
C GLU A 57 3.91 -1.08 -3.33
N LEU A 58 5.17 -1.33 -2.97
CA LEU A 58 6.22 -0.32 -3.04
C LEU A 58 6.54 0.06 -4.49
N ILE A 59 6.59 -0.91 -5.39
CA ILE A 59 6.76 -0.69 -6.84
C ILE A 59 5.57 0.10 -7.38
N LEU A 60 4.35 -0.31 -7.03
CA LEU A 60 3.12 0.38 -7.42
C LEU A 60 3.11 1.82 -6.92
N ALA A 61 3.45 2.07 -5.66
CA ALA A 61 3.52 3.42 -5.11
C ALA A 61 4.54 4.30 -5.86
N THR A 62 5.64 3.72 -6.34
CA THR A 62 6.62 4.43 -7.16
C THR A 62 6.04 4.78 -8.53
N ASN A 63 5.36 3.84 -9.18
CA ASN A 63 4.68 4.08 -10.46
C ASN A 63 3.56 5.11 -10.33
N MET A 64 2.81 5.10 -9.23
CA MET A 64 1.75 6.08 -8.96
C MET A 64 2.31 7.50 -8.90
N VAL A 65 3.55 7.67 -8.42
CA VAL A 65 4.24 8.97 -8.44
C VAL A 65 4.60 9.39 -9.85
N GLU A 66 5.10 8.48 -10.67
CA GLU A 66 5.41 8.75 -12.09
C GLU A 66 4.15 9.10 -12.89
N TRP A 67 3.04 8.40 -12.63
CA TRP A 67 1.78 8.58 -13.35
C TRP A 67 0.92 9.73 -12.82
N ILE A 68 1.22 10.28 -11.64
CA ILE A 68 0.44 11.35 -11.01
C ILE A 68 -1.06 10.99 -10.93
N ALA A 69 -1.36 9.74 -10.58
CA ALA A 69 -2.69 9.14 -10.71
C ALA A 69 -3.78 9.71 -9.77
N TRP A 70 -3.44 10.74 -8.98
CA TRP A 70 -4.36 11.46 -8.10
C TRP A 70 -4.93 12.74 -8.73
N GLU A 71 -4.50 13.09 -9.95
CA GLU A 71 -5.06 14.22 -10.70
C GLU A 71 -6.40 13.86 -11.37
N PRO A 72 -7.19 14.87 -11.77
CA PRO A 72 -8.38 14.65 -12.58
C PRO A 72 -8.06 13.90 -13.87
N LEU A 73 -9.06 13.21 -14.43
CA LEU A 73 -8.92 12.46 -15.68
C LEU A 73 -8.32 13.34 -16.80
N GLU A 74 -7.27 12.82 -17.45
CA GLU A 74 -6.65 13.48 -18.60
C GLU A 74 -7.62 13.63 -19.78
N GLU A 75 -8.41 12.58 -20.06
CA GLU A 75 -9.42 12.57 -21.11
C GLU A 75 -10.84 12.52 -20.50
N LYS A 76 -11.68 13.47 -20.91
CA LYS A 76 -13.10 13.47 -20.54
C LYS A 76 -13.86 12.48 -21.42
N PRO A 77 -14.88 11.77 -20.87
CA PRO A 77 -15.67 10.84 -21.66
C PRO A 77 -16.38 11.54 -22.82
N ALA A 78 -16.60 10.81 -23.92
CA ALA A 78 -17.36 11.30 -25.05
C ALA A 78 -18.79 11.72 -24.62
N PRO A 79 -19.35 12.80 -25.19
CA PRO A 79 -20.76 13.13 -24.97
C PRO A 79 -21.65 12.02 -25.55
N GLY A 80 -22.67 11.63 -24.77
CA GLY A 80 -23.68 10.63 -25.16
C GLY A 80 -24.73 11.16 -26.12
#